data_AF-A0A7C6B9T4-F1
#
_entry.id   AF-A0A7C6B9T4-F1
#
_cell.length_a   1.000
_cell.length_b   1.000
_cell.length_c   1.000
_cell.angle_alpha   90.00
_cell.angle_beta   90.00
_cell.angle_gamma   90.00
#
_symmetry.space_group_name_H-M   'P 1'
#
loop_
_entity.id
_entity.type
_entity.pdbx_description
1 polymer ?
#
loop_
_entity_poly.entity_id
_entity_poly.type
_entity_poly.pdbx_seq_one_letter_code
_entity_poly.pdbx_strand_id
1 'polypeptide(L)'
;MANFNTHFTVAAVASATVSATLLTMEVVTPEQAVIAFGIGTLGGLLPDVDSAHSTSIRVGFNVLALLMTIIIIFVKSATYSLVEMALVASLTFVLIRYAFLELFRKMSKHRGMFHTIPVAIIWGIVVASLAQWFFELNSLVSWVY
;
A
#
# COMPACT_ATOMS: atom_id res chain seq x y z
N MET A 1 -3.52 -10.91 -19.32
CA MET A 1 -3.41 -10.42 -17.94
C MET A 1 -4.63 -10.88 -17.15
N ALA A 2 -4.41 -11.28 -15.90
CA ALA A 2 -5.49 -11.46 -14.94
C ALA A 2 -6.23 -10.12 -14.75
N ASN A 3 -7.53 -10.16 -14.46
CA ASN A 3 -8.26 -8.92 -14.18
C ASN A 3 -8.06 -8.50 -12.71
N PHE A 4 -8.51 -7.28 -12.39
CA PHE A 4 -8.44 -6.73 -11.02
C PHE A 4 -8.95 -7.70 -9.95
N ASN A 5 -10.07 -8.39 -10.21
CA ASN A 5 -10.67 -9.31 -9.24
C ASN A 5 -9.74 -10.50 -8.96
N THR A 6 -9.08 -11.04 -9.99
CA THR A 6 -8.10 -12.12 -9.82
C THR A 6 -6.90 -11.65 -8.99
N HIS A 7 -6.31 -10.49 -9.32
CA HIS A 7 -5.18 -9.95 -8.55
C HIS A 7 -5.54 -9.71 -7.09
N PHE A 8 -6.67 -9.04 -6.84
CA PHE A 8 -7.14 -8.75 -5.48
C PHE A 8 -7.47 -10.03 -4.70
N THR A 9 -8.22 -10.96 -5.30
CA THR A 9 -8.68 -12.18 -4.60
C THR A 9 -7.51 -13.10 -4.27
N VAL A 10 -6.63 -13.36 -5.23
CA VAL A 10 -5.46 -14.23 -5.01
C VAL A 10 -4.55 -13.61 -3.95
N ALA A 11 -4.29 -12.31 -4.02
CA ALA A 11 -3.48 -11.61 -3.03
C ALA A 11 -4.12 -11.62 -1.63
N ALA A 12 -5.42 -11.36 -1.53
CA ALA A 12 -6.14 -11.38 -0.27
C ALA A 12 -6.13 -12.77 0.38
N VAL A 13 -6.45 -13.82 -0.39
CA VAL A 13 -6.49 -15.20 0.13
C VAL A 13 -5.10 -15.68 0.52
N ALA A 14 -4.07 -15.44 -0.30
CA ALA A 14 -2.70 -15.81 0.01
C ALA A 14 -2.21 -15.07 1.26
N SER A 15 -2.41 -13.76 1.33
CA SER A 15 -1.98 -12.93 2.47
C SER A 15 -2.72 -13.31 3.75
N ALA A 16 -4.02 -13.59 3.68
CA ALA A 16 -4.81 -14.04 4.83
C ALA A 16 -4.30 -15.40 5.34
N THR A 17 -4.04 -16.33 4.44
CA THR A 17 -3.56 -17.68 4.79
C THR A 17 -2.19 -17.62 5.47
N VAL A 18 -1.24 -16.89 4.87
CA VAL A 18 0.11 -16.75 5.41
C VAL A 18 0.10 -15.99 6.74
N SER A 19 -0.60 -14.85 6.82
CA SER A 19 -0.66 -14.05 8.05
C SER A 19 -1.34 -14.81 9.18
N ALA A 20 -2.43 -15.53 8.91
CA ALA A 20 -3.10 -16.37 9.90
C ALA A 20 -2.18 -17.52 10.38
N THR A 21 -1.45 -18.16 9.46
CA THR A 21 -0.51 -19.23 9.81
C THR A 21 0.59 -18.69 10.74
N LEU A 22 1.22 -17.57 10.36
CA LEU A 22 2.26 -16.94 11.18
C LEU A 22 1.75 -16.48 12.55
N LEU A 23 0.50 -16.01 12.62
CA LEU A 23 -0.15 -15.66 13.88
C LEU A 23 -0.36 -16.91 14.76
N THR A 24 -0.87 -18.01 14.20
CA THR A 24 -1.07 -19.27 14.95
C THR A 24 0.23 -19.92 15.39
N MET A 25 1.33 -19.66 14.69
CA MET A 25 2.67 -20.11 15.06
C MET A 25 3.38 -19.16 16.05
N GLU A 26 2.69 -18.11 16.51
CA GLU A 26 3.23 -17.09 17.42
C GLU A 26 4.50 -16.38 16.88
N VAL A 27 4.67 -16.35 15.55
CA VAL A 27 5.78 -15.65 14.88
C VAL A 27 5.55 -14.15 14.84
N VAL A 28 4.28 -13.75 14.74
CA VAL A 28 3.85 -12.34 14.67
C VAL A 28 2.73 -12.08 15.68
N THR A 29 2.65 -10.84 16.17
CA THR A 29 1.52 -10.40 17.00
C THR A 29 0.23 -10.26 16.17
N PRO A 30 -0.96 -10.19 16.80
CA PRO A 30 -2.21 -9.93 16.08
C PRO A 30 -2.17 -8.66 15.23
N GLU A 31 -1.58 -7.58 15.75
CA GLU A 31 -1.44 -6.31 15.02
C GLU A 31 -0.55 -6.49 13.79
N GLN A 32 0.59 -7.19 13.95
CA GLN A 32 1.52 -7.47 12.86
C GLN A 32 0.87 -8.33 11.77
N ALA A 33 0.07 -9.33 12.15
CA ALA A 33 -0.66 -10.18 11.20
C ALA A 33 -1.71 -9.39 10.40
N VAL A 34 -2.44 -8.47 11.03
CA VAL A 34 -3.41 -7.59 10.34
C VAL A 34 -2.70 -6.67 9.35
N ILE A 35 -1.55 -6.10 9.75
CA ILE A 35 -0.74 -5.25 8.87
C ILE A 35 -0.21 -6.07 7.69
N ALA A 36 0.32 -7.28 7.92
CA ALA A 36 0.84 -8.16 6.88
C ALA A 36 -0.26 -8.56 5.87
N PHE A 37 -1.45 -8.90 6.36
CA PHE A 37 -2.60 -9.14 5.51
C PHE A 37 -2.95 -7.93 4.63
N GLY A 38 -3.01 -6.74 5.23
CA GLY A 38 -3.35 -5.50 4.53
C GLY A 38 -2.32 -5.13 3.46
N ILE A 39 -1.03 -5.12 3.83
CA ILE A 39 0.07 -4.79 2.91
C ILE A 39 0.16 -5.82 1.79
N GLY A 40 0.10 -7.12 2.09
CA GLY A 40 0.14 -8.18 1.08
C GLY A 40 -1.03 -8.11 0.08
N THR A 41 -2.25 -7.84 0.58
CA THR A 41 -3.44 -7.67 -0.27
C THR A 41 -3.29 -6.47 -1.22
N LEU A 42 -2.82 -5.33 -0.71
CA LEU A 42 -2.59 -4.13 -1.52
C LEU A 42 -1.40 -4.31 -2.48
N GLY A 43 -0.35 -4.99 -2.03
CA GLY A 43 0.85 -5.31 -2.83
C GLY A 43 0.52 -6.16 -4.06
N GLY A 44 -0.48 -7.04 -3.96
CA GLY A 44 -0.99 -7.81 -5.09
C GLY A 44 -1.59 -6.98 -6.24
N LEU A 45 -1.86 -5.69 -6.01
CA LEU A 45 -2.34 -4.76 -7.02
C LEU A 45 -1.20 -4.06 -7.79
N LEU A 46 0.04 -4.12 -7.29
CA LEU A 46 1.22 -3.51 -7.90
C LEU A 46 1.46 -3.94 -9.36
N PRO A 47 1.25 -5.20 -9.78
CA PRO A 47 1.54 -5.62 -11.14
C PRO A 47 0.73 -4.88 -12.21
N ASP A 48 -0.43 -4.31 -11.85
CA ASP A 48 -1.35 -3.58 -12.74
C ASP A 48 -1.28 -2.05 -12.53
N VAL A 49 -0.40 -1.54 -11.66
CA VAL A 49 -0.23 -0.11 -11.41
C VAL A 49 0.39 0.62 -12.61
N ASP A 50 1.08 -0.12 -13.47
CA ASP A 50 1.73 0.41 -14.68
C ASP A 50 0.75 0.69 -15.83
N SER A 51 -0.52 0.28 -15.67
CA SER A 51 -1.61 0.59 -16.61
C SER A 51 -2.37 1.83 -16.15
N ALA A 52 -2.25 2.91 -16.91
CA ALA A 52 -2.73 4.25 -16.53
C ALA A 52 -4.23 4.30 -16.14
N HIS A 53 -5.05 3.41 -16.72
CA HIS A 53 -6.50 3.38 -16.49
C HIS A 53 -6.98 2.14 -15.74
N SER A 54 -6.08 1.37 -15.11
CA SER A 54 -6.46 0.18 -14.35
C SER A 54 -7.32 0.51 -13.11
N THR A 55 -8.05 -0.49 -12.62
CA THR A 55 -8.72 -0.36 -11.32
C THR A 55 -7.69 -0.32 -10.18
N SER A 56 -6.60 -1.07 -10.32
CA SER A 56 -5.50 -1.15 -9.34
C SER A 56 -4.90 0.21 -9.03
N ILE A 57 -4.56 1.03 -10.04
CA ILE A 57 -4.02 2.37 -9.81
C ILE A 57 -5.05 3.29 -9.12
N ARG A 58 -6.34 3.17 -9.45
CA ARG A 58 -7.39 3.95 -8.78
C ARG A 58 -7.50 3.58 -7.31
N VAL A 59 -7.50 2.29 -6.98
CA VAL A 59 -7.54 1.81 -5.60
C VAL A 59 -6.28 2.24 -4.83
N GLY A 60 -5.10 2.06 -5.42
CA GLY A 60 -3.83 2.47 -4.81
C GLY A 60 -3.80 3.95 -4.45
N PHE A 61 -4.19 4.84 -5.38
CA PHE A 61 -4.25 6.28 -5.10
C PHE A 61 -5.37 6.67 -4.12
N ASN A 62 -6.48 5.92 -4.04
CA ASN A 62 -7.50 6.14 -3.00
C ASN A 62 -6.94 5.82 -1.61
N VAL A 63 -6.26 4.68 -1.47
CA VAL A 63 -5.63 4.27 -0.21
C VAL A 63 -4.54 5.27 0.18
N LEU A 64 -3.69 5.68 -0.77
CA LEU A 64 -2.67 6.70 -0.53
C LEU A 64 -3.29 8.04 -0.09
N ALA A 65 -4.34 8.49 -0.77
CA ALA A 65 -5.05 9.73 -0.41
C ALA A 65 -5.62 9.65 1.01
N LEU A 66 -6.24 8.52 1.37
CA LEU A 66 -6.77 8.29 2.71
C LEU A 66 -5.66 8.29 3.77
N LEU A 67 -4.58 7.54 3.57
CA LEU A 67 -3.46 7.45 4.51
C LEU A 67 -2.81 8.82 4.74
N MET A 68 -2.52 9.56 3.67
CA MET A 68 -1.93 10.89 3.78
C MET A 68 -2.87 11.89 4.46
N THR A 69 -4.18 11.75 4.25
CA THR A 69 -5.20 12.56 4.94
C THR A 69 -5.25 12.24 6.43
N ILE A 70 -5.14 10.97 6.81
CA ILE A 70 -5.06 10.57 8.23
C ILE A 70 -3.77 11.13 8.86
N ILE A 71 -2.63 11.00 8.18
CA ILE A 71 -1.34 11.52 8.64
C ILE A 71 -1.41 13.04 8.88
N ILE A 72 -1.95 13.81 7.92
CA ILE A 72 -2.02 15.27 8.08
C ILE A 72 -2.92 15.67 9.25
N ILE A 73 -4.02 14.95 9.48
CA ILE A 73 -4.90 15.17 10.63
C ILE A 73 -4.12 14.96 11.93
N PHE A 74 -3.42 13.84 12.08
CA PHE A 74 -2.66 13.57 13.31
C PHE A 74 -1.52 14.57 13.53
N VAL A 75 -0.82 14.96 12.47
CA VAL A 75 0.33 15.90 12.57
C VAL A 75 -0.13 17.33 12.87
N LYS A 76 -1.33 17.74 12.45
CA LYS A 76 -1.79 19.14 12.53
C LYS A 76 -2.95 19.36 13.50
N SER A 77 -3.49 18.32 14.13
CA SER A 77 -4.71 18.40 14.96
C SER A 77 -4.56 19.39 16.12
N ALA A 78 -3.37 19.49 16.70
CA ALA A 78 -3.06 20.42 17.79
C ALA A 78 -2.86 21.87 17.31
N THR A 79 -2.71 22.11 16.00
CA THR A 79 -2.37 23.44 15.45
C THR A 79 -3.53 24.13 14.75
N TYR A 80 -4.48 23.36 14.20
CA TYR A 80 -5.59 23.91 13.40
C TYR A 80 -6.91 23.77 14.14
N SER A 81 -7.77 24.76 13.97
CA SER A 81 -9.18 24.64 14.34
C SER A 81 -9.86 23.50 13.56
N LEU A 82 -11.04 23.07 14.03
CA LEU A 82 -11.81 22.02 13.34
C LEU A 82 -12.08 22.37 11.86
N VAL A 83 -12.38 23.63 11.57
CA VAL A 83 -12.69 24.09 10.20
C VAL A 83 -11.44 24.07 9.33
N GLU A 84 -10.33 24.61 9.81
CA GLU A 84 -9.05 24.58 9.09
C GLU A 84 -8.59 23.14 8.85
N MET A 85 -8.76 22.26 9.83
CA MET A 85 -8.43 20.85 9.69
C MET A 85 -9.29 20.16 8.63
N ALA A 86 -10.60 20.40 8.63
CA ALA A 86 -11.50 19.85 7.64
C ALA A 86 -11.12 20.29 6.21
N LEU A 87 -10.72 21.56 6.04
CA LEU A 87 -10.26 22.10 4.76
C LEU A 87 -8.94 21.44 4.32
N VAL A 88 -7.95 21.37 5.20
CA VAL A 88 -6.63 20.78 4.90
C VAL A 88 -6.74 19.28 4.60
N ALA A 89 -7.54 18.55 5.38
CA ALA A 89 -7.80 17.13 5.16
C ALA A 89 -8.48 16.89 3.80
N SER A 90 -9.53 17.65 3.50
CA SER A 90 -10.26 17.56 2.21
C SER A 90 -9.35 17.90 1.03
N LEU A 91 -8.55 18.96 1.15
CA LEU A 91 -7.61 19.38 0.14
C LEU A 91 -6.54 18.31 -0.11
N THR A 92 -5.97 17.74 0.97
CA THR A 92 -4.98 16.66 0.88
C THR A 92 -5.54 15.45 0.13
N PHE A 93 -6.75 15.03 0.48
CA PHE A 93 -7.41 13.92 -0.19
C PHE A 93 -7.61 14.19 -1.68
N VAL A 94 -8.22 15.33 -2.02
CA VAL A 94 -8.54 15.71 -3.41
C VAL A 94 -7.27 15.85 -4.26
N LEU A 95 -6.22 16.48 -3.74
CA LEU A 95 -4.95 16.65 -4.45
C LEU A 95 -4.32 15.31 -4.81
N ILE A 96 -4.25 14.38 -3.85
CA ILE A 96 -3.64 13.06 -4.11
C ILE A 96 -4.54 12.26 -5.05
N ARG A 97 -5.84 12.24 -4.79
CA ARG A 97 -6.83 11.43 -5.51
C ARG A 97 -6.91 11.77 -6.99
N TYR A 98 -6.83 13.06 -7.32
CA TYR A 98 -7.08 13.56 -8.67
C TYR A 98 -5.83 14.16 -9.32
N ALA A 99 -5.17 15.13 -8.67
CA ALA A 99 -4.05 15.83 -9.29
C ALA A 99 -2.80 14.93 -9.40
N PHE A 100 -2.40 14.26 -8.32
CA PHE A 100 -1.22 13.39 -8.35
C PHE A 100 -1.46 12.12 -9.17
N LEU A 101 -2.66 11.53 -9.09
CA LEU A 101 -3.02 10.41 -9.95
C LEU A 101 -2.91 10.78 -11.44
N GLU A 102 -3.42 11.94 -11.84
CA GLU A 102 -3.37 12.37 -13.23
C GLU A 102 -1.95 12.69 -13.69
N LEU A 103 -1.13 13.30 -12.82
CA LEU A 103 0.29 13.49 -13.07
C LEU A 103 1.01 12.14 -13.26
N PHE A 104 0.76 11.18 -12.36
CA PHE A 104 1.34 9.85 -12.44
C PHE A 104 0.97 9.14 -13.75
N ARG A 105 -0.29 9.24 -14.19
CA ARG A 105 -0.74 8.68 -15.48
C ARG A 105 0.00 9.27 -16.68
N LYS A 106 0.20 10.59 -16.68
CA LYS A 106 0.91 11.29 -17.77
C LYS A 106 2.39 10.90 -17.82
N MET A 107 3.00 10.63 -16.67
CA MET A 107 4.40 10.23 -16.56
C MET A 107 4.62 8.74 -16.81
N SER A 108 3.63 7.90 -16.45
CA SER A 108 3.72 6.45 -16.56
C SER A 108 3.50 5.98 -17.98
N LYS A 109 4.59 5.65 -18.68
CA LYS A 109 4.54 4.93 -19.96
C LYS A 109 4.45 3.44 -19.67
N HIS A 110 3.36 2.80 -20.09
CA HIS A 110 3.16 1.37 -19.94
C HIS A 110 4.22 0.62 -20.76
N ARG A 111 5.16 -0.07 -20.08
CA ARG A 111 6.22 -0.87 -20.71
C ARG A 111 6.14 -2.35 -20.34
N GLY A 112 5.17 -2.77 -19.53
CA GLY A 112 4.98 -4.15 -19.08
C GLY A 112 6.10 -4.73 -18.20
N MET A 113 7.15 -3.96 -17.90
CA MET A 113 8.31 -4.42 -17.13
C MET A 113 7.99 -4.65 -15.64
N PHE A 114 7.02 -3.93 -15.10
CA PHE A 114 6.61 -4.02 -13.68
C PHE A 114 5.82 -5.29 -13.35
N HIS A 115 5.47 -6.09 -14.37
CA HIS A 115 4.68 -7.31 -14.24
C HIS A 115 5.56 -8.58 -14.22
N THR A 116 6.74 -8.52 -13.59
CA THR A 116 7.73 -9.62 -13.63
C THR A 116 8.15 -10.08 -12.23
N ILE A 117 8.48 -11.36 -12.09
CA ILE A 117 8.97 -11.97 -10.84
C ILE A 117 10.20 -11.23 -10.28
N PRO A 118 11.20 -10.82 -11.09
CA PRO A 118 12.33 -10.03 -10.59
C PRO A 118 11.91 -8.72 -9.92
N VAL A 119 10.92 -8.02 -10.47
CA VAL A 119 10.42 -6.78 -9.87
C VAL A 119 9.73 -7.06 -8.53
N ALA A 120 8.97 -8.15 -8.41
CA ALA A 120 8.39 -8.56 -7.13
C ALA A 120 9.46 -8.88 -6.07
N ILE A 121 10.53 -9.59 -6.45
CA ILE A 121 11.65 -9.89 -5.55
C ILE A 121 12.36 -8.60 -5.11
N ILE A 122 12.63 -7.69 -6.04
CA ILE A 122 13.25 -6.39 -5.72
C ILE A 122 12.39 -5.62 -4.72
N TRP A 123 11.08 -5.54 -4.95
CA TRP A 123 10.17 -4.88 -4.01
C TRP A 123 10.14 -5.57 -2.64
N GLY A 124 10.13 -6.90 -2.59
CA GLY A 124 10.22 -7.65 -1.33
C GLY A 124 11.50 -7.33 -0.55
N ILE A 125 12.66 -7.29 -1.23
CA ILE A 125 13.93 -6.90 -0.60
C ILE A 125 13.88 -5.46 -0.08
N VAL A 126 13.34 -4.53 -0.86
CA VAL A 126 13.21 -3.12 -0.47
C VAL A 126 12.31 -3.01 0.76
N VAL A 127 11.14 -3.63 0.76
CA VAL A 127 10.19 -3.59 1.88
C VAL A 127 10.81 -4.20 3.14
N ALA A 128 11.43 -5.39 3.04
CA ALA A 128 12.09 -6.04 4.17
C ALA A 128 13.24 -5.17 4.73
N SER A 129 14.04 -4.54 3.85
CA SER A 129 15.12 -3.65 4.26
C SER A 129 14.59 -2.41 4.97
N LEU A 130 13.51 -1.80 4.47
CA LEU A 130 12.87 -0.65 5.10
C LEU A 130 12.26 -1.03 6.46
N ALA A 131 11.58 -2.18 6.53
CA ALA A 131 11.03 -2.73 7.76
C ALA A 131 12.12 -2.92 8.84
N GLN A 132 13.28 -3.43 8.45
CA GLN A 132 14.38 -3.63 9.39
C GLN A 132 15.05 -2.31 9.81
N TRP A 133 15.35 -1.43 8.86
CA TRP A 133 16.21 -0.26 9.13
C TRP A 133 15.46 0.96 9.64
N PHE A 134 14.21 1.17 9.19
CA PHE A 134 13.42 2.33 9.59
C PHE A 134 12.43 2.02 10.71
N PHE A 135 11.92 0.80 10.76
CA PHE A 135 10.96 0.38 11.79
C PHE A 135 11.57 -0.50 12.89
N GLU A 136 12.89 -0.74 12.82
CA GLU A 136 13.66 -1.50 13.81
C GLU A 136 13.07 -2.90 14.10
N LEU A 137 12.39 -3.48 13.11
CA LEU A 137 11.82 -4.81 13.22
C LEU A 137 12.92 -5.88 13.16
N ASN A 138 12.66 -7.01 13.81
CA ASN A 138 13.58 -8.14 13.70
C ASN A 138 13.59 -8.67 12.25
N SER A 139 14.69 -9.33 11.87
CA SER A 139 14.88 -9.80 10.49
C SER A 139 13.76 -10.73 10.01
N LEU A 140 13.26 -11.62 10.88
CA LEU A 140 12.21 -12.57 10.54
C LEU A 140 10.89 -11.85 10.20
N VAL A 141 10.45 -10.92 11.05
CA VAL A 141 9.22 -10.15 10.89
C VAL A 141 9.34 -9.16 9.72
N SER A 142 10.53 -8.61 9.47
CA SER A 142 10.76 -7.77 8.30
C SER A 142 10.44 -8.47 6.99
N TRP A 143 10.67 -9.78 6.88
CA TRP A 143 10.33 -10.58 5.69
C TRP A 143 8.85 -10.99 5.60
N VAL A 144 8.05 -10.69 6.63
CA VAL A 144 6.60 -10.97 6.62
C VAL A 144 5.82 -9.89 5.85
N TYR A 145 6.34 -8.67 5.78
CA TYR A 145 5.72 -7.51 5.12
C TYR A 145 6.13 -7.37 3.65
#